data_AF-A0A0V0H123-F1
#
_entry.id   AF-A0A0V0H123-F1
#
_cell.length_a   1.000
_cell.length_b   1.000
_cell.length_c   1.000
_cell.angle_alpha   90.00
_cell.angle_beta   90.00
_cell.angle_gamma   90.00
#
_symmetry.space_group_name_H-M   'P 1'
#
loop_
_entity.id
_entity.type
_entity.pdbx_description
1 polymer ?
#
loop_
_entity_poly.entity_id
_entity_poly.type
_entity_poly.pdbx_seq_one_letter_code
_entity_poly.pdbx_strand_id
1 'polypeptide(L)'
;MFLSAKSSVDSWAHSATQSLHRIDWSIDGKPTADADIVDVVPVVMCPDDGCFPGLYSVKFLSKSWLSDGSTMILSSVWGSTEVILLVNMLSGKVSRISPGNSSFSWNLLALDGDNIIAVSSSPSDVPEIKYGSIVGNSSAEALASWQDISSPIN
;
A
#
# COMPACT_ATOMS: atom_id res chain seq x y z
N MET A 1 4.18 -1.43 -14.16
CA MET A 1 4.28 -2.09 -12.84
C MET A 1 3.42 -3.34 -12.87
N PHE A 2 3.83 -4.38 -12.15
CA PHE A 2 3.01 -5.57 -11.92
C PHE A 2 3.29 -6.17 -10.53
N LEU A 3 2.30 -6.85 -9.99
CA LEU A 3 2.40 -7.63 -8.76
C LEU A 3 2.68 -9.09 -9.12
N SER A 4 3.63 -9.72 -8.43
CA SER A 4 3.99 -11.13 -8.63
C SER A 4 3.58 -11.97 -7.42
N ALA A 5 2.83 -13.03 -7.68
CA ALA A 5 2.46 -14.07 -6.70
C ALA A 5 3.36 -15.31 -6.79
N LYS A 6 4.59 -15.15 -7.31
CA LYS A 6 5.53 -16.26 -7.51
C LYS A 6 5.78 -17.07 -6.24
N SER A 7 5.90 -16.40 -5.09
CA SER A 7 6.08 -17.03 -3.78
C SER A 7 4.95 -18.03 -3.45
N SER A 8 3.70 -17.73 -3.81
CA SER A 8 2.56 -18.62 -3.59
C SER A 8 2.70 -19.91 -4.40
N VAL A 9 3.23 -19.82 -5.61
CA VAL A 9 3.49 -20.99 -6.48
C VAL A 9 4.65 -21.80 -5.92
N ASP A 10 5.74 -21.13 -5.56
CA ASP A 10 6.96 -21.80 -5.10
C ASP A 10 6.76 -22.47 -3.72
N SER A 11 5.91 -21.89 -2.86
CA SER A 11 5.67 -22.39 -1.50
C SER A 11 4.36 -23.15 -1.31
N TRP A 12 3.50 -23.20 -2.34
CA TRP A 12 2.14 -23.74 -2.29
C TRP A 12 1.19 -23.03 -1.30
N ALA A 13 1.58 -21.89 -0.74
CA ALA A 13 0.75 -21.12 0.17
C ALA A 13 -0.13 -20.15 -0.61
N HIS A 14 -1.45 -20.21 -0.44
CA HIS A 14 -2.39 -19.37 -1.19
C HIS A 14 -2.16 -17.86 -1.01
N SER A 15 -1.74 -17.45 0.18
CA SER A 15 -1.51 -16.05 0.54
C SER A 15 -0.06 -15.82 0.99
N ALA A 16 0.91 -16.31 0.21
CA ALA A 16 2.31 -15.97 0.43
C ALA A 16 2.58 -14.49 0.12
N THR A 17 3.70 -13.98 0.64
CA THR A 17 4.15 -12.59 0.45
C THR A 17 4.41 -12.29 -1.03
N GLN A 18 3.82 -11.24 -1.56
CA GLN A 18 3.91 -10.86 -2.97
C GLN A 18 5.08 -9.89 -3.19
N SER A 19 5.60 -9.83 -4.42
CA SER A 19 6.58 -8.81 -4.82
C SER A 19 6.00 -7.82 -5.82
N LEU A 20 6.45 -6.57 -5.76
CA LEU A 20 6.05 -5.49 -6.65
C LEU A 20 7.19 -5.11 -7.57
N HIS A 21 6.91 -5.06 -8.87
CA HIS A 21 7.90 -4.86 -9.92
C HIS A 21 7.52 -3.68 -10.80
N ARG A 22 8.52 -2.95 -11.31
CA ARG A 22 8.33 -2.04 -12.44
C ARG A 22 9.16 -2.49 -13.63
N ILE A 23 8.70 -2.12 -14.81
CA ILE A 23 9.40 -2.33 -16.07
C ILE A 23 9.66 -0.93 -16.60
N ASP A 24 10.91 -0.62 -16.89
CA ASP A 24 11.27 0.65 -17.48
C ASP A 24 11.08 0.55 -19.00
N TRP A 25 9.88 0.95 -19.43
CA TRP A 25 9.52 0.96 -20.85
C TRP A 25 10.22 2.10 -21.57
N SER A 26 10.75 1.81 -22.77
CA SER A 26 11.20 2.85 -23.68
C SER A 26 10.04 3.77 -24.07
N ILE A 27 10.33 5.04 -24.38
CA ILE A 27 9.33 6.06 -24.75
C ILE A 27 8.47 5.60 -25.95
N ASP A 28 9.04 4.76 -26.81
CA ASP A 28 8.37 4.18 -27.98
C ASP A 28 7.32 3.10 -27.63
N GLY A 29 7.13 2.81 -26.33
CA GLY A 29 6.15 1.83 -25.83
C GLY A 29 6.47 0.38 -26.19
N LYS A 30 7.63 0.13 -26.81
CA LYS A 30 8.09 -1.20 -27.15
C LYS A 30 8.94 -1.75 -26.01
N PRO A 31 8.70 -3.01 -25.60
CA PRO A 31 9.62 -3.66 -24.69
C PRO A 31 10.92 -3.83 -25.47
N THR A 32 11.97 -3.16 -25.02
CA THR A 32 13.32 -3.51 -25.47
C THR A 32 13.59 -4.93 -25.00
N ALA A 33 14.30 -5.73 -25.79
CA ALA A 33 14.67 -7.09 -25.39
C ALA A 33 15.41 -7.11 -24.03
N ASP A 34 16.03 -5.98 -23.69
CA ASP A 34 16.75 -5.72 -22.44
C ASP A 34 15.97 -4.80 -21.48
N ALA A 35 14.64 -4.74 -21.54
CA ALA A 35 13.86 -3.93 -20.59
C ALA A 35 14.05 -4.47 -19.17
N ASP A 36 14.79 -3.73 -18.35
CA ASP A 36 15.09 -4.11 -16.98
C ASP A 36 13.81 -4.17 -16.13
N ILE A 37 13.59 -5.33 -15.51
CA ILE A 37 12.58 -5.52 -14.48
C ILE A 37 13.23 -5.11 -13.15
N VAL A 38 12.70 -4.07 -12.53
CA VAL A 38 13.17 -3.57 -11.24
C VAL A 38 12.27 -4.10 -10.14
N ASP A 39 12.85 -4.84 -9.21
CA ASP A 39 12.24 -5.22 -7.94
C ASP A 39 12.05 -3.98 -7.06
N VAL A 40 10.82 -3.46 -7.00
CA VAL A 40 10.49 -2.29 -6.19
C VAL A 40 10.25 -2.69 -4.74
N VAL A 41 9.47 -3.75 -4.53
CA VAL A 41 9.26 -4.37 -3.22
C VAL A 41 9.51 -5.87 -3.36
N PRO A 42 10.61 -6.39 -2.80
CA PRO A 42 10.91 -7.82 -2.88
C PRO A 42 10.00 -8.64 -1.95
N VAL A 43 10.03 -9.96 -2.14
CA VAL A 43 9.42 -10.95 -1.25
C VAL A 43 10.07 -10.85 0.13
N VAL A 44 9.27 -10.73 1.19
CA VAL A 44 9.75 -10.71 2.58
C VAL A 44 9.33 -11.99 3.29
N MET A 45 10.29 -12.87 3.59
CA MET A 45 10.01 -14.21 4.16
C MET A 45 10.03 -14.23 5.69
N CYS A 46 10.99 -13.56 6.31
CA CYS A 46 11.22 -13.56 7.75
C CYS A 46 11.46 -12.11 8.22
N PRO A 47 10.41 -11.29 8.36
CA PRO A 47 10.55 -9.94 8.91
C PRO A 47 10.92 -10.01 10.39
N ASP A 48 11.69 -9.03 10.86
CA ASP A 48 11.88 -8.81 12.30
C ASP A 48 10.57 -8.33 12.96
N ASP A 49 10.45 -8.51 14.27
CA ASP A 49 9.24 -8.13 15.02
C ASP A 49 8.93 -6.63 14.85
N GLY A 50 7.69 -6.34 14.42
CA GLY A 50 7.22 -4.98 14.18
C GLY A 50 7.66 -4.36 12.86
N CYS A 51 8.51 -5.03 12.07
CA CYS A 51 8.92 -4.56 10.75
C CYS A 51 7.89 -4.87 9.66
N PHE A 52 8.10 -4.28 8.48
CA PHE A 52 7.27 -4.51 7.30
C PHE A 52 7.29 -6.00 6.90
N PRO A 53 6.13 -6.70 6.89
CA PRO A 53 6.09 -8.14 6.68
C PRO A 53 6.14 -8.52 5.19
N GLY A 54 6.11 -7.54 4.29
CA GLY A 54 5.87 -7.75 2.87
C GLY A 54 4.44 -7.42 2.47
N LEU A 55 4.14 -7.63 1.18
CA LEU A 55 2.84 -7.32 0.60
C LEU A 55 1.95 -8.57 0.64
N TYR A 56 0.76 -8.44 1.22
CA TYR A 56 -0.21 -9.53 1.33
C TYR A 56 -1.60 -9.05 0.94
N SER A 57 -2.31 -9.86 0.15
CA SER A 57 -3.70 -9.58 -0.25
C SER A 57 -3.89 -8.14 -0.75
N VAL A 58 -2.97 -7.69 -1.61
CA VAL A 58 -2.90 -6.29 -2.04
C VAL A 58 -4.18 -5.87 -2.76
N LYS A 59 -4.69 -4.69 -2.44
CA LYS A 59 -5.79 -4.03 -3.15
C LYS A 59 -5.33 -2.70 -3.73
N PHE A 60 -5.44 -2.58 -5.04
CA PHE A 60 -5.14 -1.35 -5.78
C PHE A 60 -6.42 -0.58 -6.10
N LEU A 61 -6.33 0.74 -6.11
CA LEU A 61 -7.30 1.59 -6.77
C LEU A 61 -7.01 1.61 -8.27
N SER A 62 -8.02 1.94 -9.07
CA SER A 62 -7.83 2.22 -10.50
C SER A 62 -6.90 3.43 -10.73
N LYS A 63 -6.91 4.39 -9.79
CA LYS A 63 -6.01 5.55 -9.75
C LYS A 63 -5.28 5.57 -8.40
N SER A 64 -4.23 4.76 -8.30
CA SER A 64 -3.45 4.56 -7.06
C SER A 64 -2.22 5.48 -6.95
N TRP A 65 -2.04 6.46 -7.83
CA TRP A 65 -0.84 7.31 -7.86
C TRP A 65 -1.09 8.64 -7.18
N LEU A 66 -0.11 9.09 -6.41
CA LEU A 66 -0.05 10.46 -5.91
C LEU A 66 0.42 11.41 -7.01
N SER A 67 0.25 12.71 -6.76
CA SER A 67 0.59 13.80 -7.69
C SER A 67 2.09 13.89 -8.01
N ASP A 68 2.95 13.30 -7.18
CA ASP A 68 4.40 13.23 -7.40
C ASP A 68 4.80 12.31 -8.57
N GLY A 69 3.87 11.51 -9.09
CA GLY A 69 4.08 10.58 -10.19
C GLY A 69 5.02 9.41 -9.88
N SER A 70 5.44 9.26 -8.62
CA SER A 70 6.45 8.28 -8.21
C SER A 70 6.00 7.43 -7.03
N THR A 71 4.98 7.86 -6.29
CA THR A 71 4.47 7.19 -5.11
C THR A 71 3.09 6.63 -5.37
N MET A 72 2.92 5.35 -5.05
CA MET A 72 1.64 4.65 -5.10
C MET A 72 1.09 4.43 -3.71
N ILE A 73 -0.23 4.41 -3.60
CA ILE A 73 -0.97 4.05 -2.39
C ILE A 73 -1.80 2.79 -2.64
N LEU A 74 -1.76 1.87 -1.68
CA LEU A 74 -2.45 0.58 -1.74
C LEU A 74 -2.86 0.11 -0.35
N SER A 75 -3.79 -0.84 -0.29
CA SER A 75 -4.04 -1.61 0.95
C SER A 75 -3.31 -2.94 0.91
N SER A 76 -2.80 -3.38 2.07
CA SER A 76 -2.19 -4.69 2.28
C SER A 76 -2.62 -5.23 3.64
N VAL A 77 -2.57 -6.55 3.81
CA VAL A 77 -2.68 -7.17 5.14
C VAL A 77 -1.33 -7.02 5.86
N TRP A 78 -1.38 -6.69 7.14
CA TRP A 78 -0.24 -6.66 8.07
C TRP A 78 -0.71 -7.23 9.41
N GLY A 79 -0.24 -8.43 9.75
CA GLY A 79 -0.79 -9.19 10.88
C GLY A 79 -2.23 -9.63 10.60
N SER A 80 -3.16 -9.32 11.51
CA SER A 80 -4.59 -9.64 11.40
C SER A 80 -5.45 -8.51 10.84
N THR A 81 -4.84 -7.39 10.42
CA THR A 81 -5.54 -6.18 9.98
C THR A 81 -5.13 -5.79 8.57
N GLU A 82 -6.02 -5.14 7.82
CA GLU A 82 -5.64 -4.38 6.65
C GLU A 82 -5.05 -3.04 7.05
N VAL A 83 -4.05 -2.60 6.30
CA VAL A 83 -3.35 -1.34 6.47
C VAL A 83 -3.21 -0.62 5.14
N ILE A 84 -3.03 0.69 5.19
CA ILE A 84 -2.80 1.51 4.01
C ILE A 84 -1.30 1.84 3.95
N LEU A 85 -0.70 1.57 2.79
CA LEU A 85 0.73 1.73 2.54
C LEU A 85 0.97 2.72 1.41
N LEU A 86 2.03 3.51 1.56
CA LEU A 86 2.68 4.22 0.47
C LEU A 86 3.88 3.40 -0.01
N VAL A 87 4.05 3.31 -1.32
CA VAL A 87 5.20 2.66 -1.96
C VAL A 87 5.80 3.63 -2.97
N ASN A 88 7.02 4.09 -2.70
CA ASN A 88 7.75 4.91 -3.64
C ASN A 88 8.42 4.01 -4.69
N MET A 89 8.03 4.18 -5.95
CA MET A 89 8.39 3.27 -7.05
C MET A 89 9.83 3.46 -7.54
N LEU A 90 10.48 4.56 -7.18
CA LEU A 90 11.87 4.84 -7.53
C LEU A 90 12.84 4.33 -6.48
N SER A 91 12.53 4.56 -5.20
CA SER A 91 13.39 4.17 -4.06
C SER A 91 13.06 2.79 -3.47
N GLY A 92 11.89 2.23 -3.77
CA GLY A 92 11.39 1.02 -3.13
C GLY A 92 10.93 1.21 -1.68
N LYS A 93 10.93 2.45 -1.16
CA LYS A 93 10.53 2.73 0.23
C LYS A 93 9.04 2.44 0.41
N VAL A 94 8.72 1.61 1.40
CA VAL A 94 7.35 1.33 1.86
C VAL A 94 7.12 2.07 3.18
N SER A 95 5.96 2.71 3.34
CA SER A 95 5.59 3.41 4.58
C SER A 95 4.12 3.16 4.91
N ARG A 96 3.85 2.77 6.16
CA ARG A 96 2.48 2.60 6.66
C ARG A 96 1.94 3.96 7.10
N ILE A 97 0.79 4.34 6.55
CA ILE A 97 0.12 5.60 6.89
C ILE A 97 -1.14 5.41 7.74
N SER A 98 -1.70 4.19 7.80
CA SER A 98 -2.74 3.88 8.78
C SER A 98 -2.15 3.72 10.18
N PRO A 99 -2.87 4.10 11.26
CA PRO A 99 -2.36 4.05 12.63
C PRO A 99 -1.81 2.67 13.02
N GLY A 100 -0.57 2.63 13.53
CA GLY A 100 0.18 1.41 13.84
C GLY A 100 -0.23 0.66 15.11
N ASN A 101 -0.65 1.41 16.14
CA ASN A 101 -0.96 0.92 17.48
C ASN A 101 -2.47 0.66 17.71
N SER A 102 -3.22 0.48 16.63
CA SER A 102 -4.68 0.38 16.65
C SER A 102 -5.14 -1.05 16.35
N SER A 103 -6.21 -1.50 17.02
CA SER A 103 -6.92 -2.75 16.71
C SER A 103 -7.81 -2.66 15.46
N PHE A 104 -7.90 -1.49 14.84
CA PHE A 104 -8.71 -1.25 13.65
C PHE A 104 -8.00 -1.73 12.39
N SER A 105 -8.79 -2.30 11.50
CA SER A 105 -8.44 -2.60 10.12
C SER A 105 -8.80 -1.42 9.23
N TRP A 106 -7.94 -1.09 8.27
CA TRP A 106 -8.06 0.08 7.39
C TRP A 106 -8.05 -0.35 5.93
N ASN A 107 -9.09 0.05 5.19
CA ASN A 107 -9.19 -0.22 3.76
C ASN A 107 -9.28 1.09 2.98
N LEU A 108 -8.45 1.21 1.94
CA LEU A 108 -8.43 2.34 1.03
C LEU A 108 -9.64 2.31 0.09
N LEU A 109 -10.43 3.38 0.05
CA LEU A 109 -11.62 3.48 -0.79
C LEU A 109 -11.39 4.32 -2.04
N ALA A 110 -10.77 5.51 -1.87
CA ALA A 110 -10.56 6.45 -2.96
C ALA A 110 -9.45 7.47 -2.63
N LEU A 111 -9.05 8.22 -3.66
CA LEU A 111 -8.21 9.40 -3.54
C LEU A 111 -8.96 10.66 -3.98
N ASP A 112 -8.71 11.74 -3.26
CA ASP A 112 -9.13 13.11 -3.56
C ASP A 112 -7.87 13.98 -3.69
N GLY A 113 -7.32 14.05 -4.90
CA GLY A 113 -5.95 14.52 -5.09
C GLY A 113 -4.95 13.57 -4.40
N ASP A 114 -4.17 14.11 -3.47
CA ASP A 114 -3.28 13.33 -2.60
C ASP A 114 -3.91 12.96 -1.24
N ASN A 115 -5.14 13.43 -0.98
CA ASN A 115 -5.88 13.06 0.22
C ASN A 115 -6.57 11.72 0.03
N ILE A 116 -6.85 11.07 1.16
CA ILE A 116 -7.20 9.67 1.23
C ILE A 116 -8.59 9.53 1.83
N ILE A 117 -9.43 8.75 1.16
CA ILE A 117 -10.71 8.31 1.72
C ILE A 117 -10.56 6.84 2.06
N ALA A 118 -10.77 6.50 3.32
CA ALA A 118 -10.63 5.15 3.84
C ALA A 118 -11.85 4.77 4.68
N VAL A 119 -12.02 3.47 4.90
CA VAL A 119 -12.87 2.95 5.98
C VAL A 119 -11.99 2.33 7.05
N SER A 120 -12.33 2.58 8.32
CA SER A 120 -11.73 1.90 9.45
C SER A 120 -12.79 1.20 10.28
N SER A 121 -12.52 -0.01 10.74
CA SER A 121 -13.41 -0.76 11.63
C SER A 121 -12.64 -1.67 12.57
N SER A 122 -13.26 -2.08 13.67
CA SER A 122 -12.75 -3.12 14.57
C SER A 122 -13.85 -4.17 14.84
N PRO A 123 -13.55 -5.32 15.47
CA PRO A 123 -14.61 -6.24 15.90
C PRO A 123 -15.64 -5.63 16.85
N SER A 124 -15.27 -4.56 17.56
CA SER A 124 -16.11 -3.86 18.55
C SER A 124 -16.72 -2.57 18.02
N ASP A 125 -16.21 -2.03 16.91
CA ASP A 125 -16.57 -0.73 16.37
C ASP A 125 -17.06 -0.87 14.93
N VAL A 126 -18.24 -0.30 14.65
CA VAL A 126 -18.81 -0.31 13.30
C VAL A 126 -17.89 0.41 12.31
N PRO A 127 -17.95 0.07 11.01
CA PRO A 127 -17.13 0.75 10.01
C PRO A 127 -17.45 2.24 9.89
N GLU A 128 -16.40 3.06 9.93
CA GLU A 128 -16.47 4.52 9.80
C GLU A 128 -15.63 5.02 8.63
N ILE A 129 -16.12 6.02 7.92
CA ILE A 129 -15.36 6.69 6.86
C ILE A 129 -14.41 7.70 7.48
N LYS A 130 -13.15 7.65 7.04
CA LYS A 130 -12.07 8.53 7.48
C LYS A 130 -11.53 9.31 6.29
N TYR A 131 -11.21 10.58 6.52
CA TYR A 131 -10.48 11.42 5.56
C TYR A 131 -9.05 11.62 6.07
N GLY A 132 -8.06 11.34 5.23
CA GLY A 132 -6.64 11.41 5.58
C GLY A 132 -5.89 12.39 4.70
N SER A 133 -5.07 13.25 5.30
CA SER A 133 -4.11 14.07 4.55
C SER A 133 -2.70 13.58 4.86
N ILE A 134 -1.89 13.38 3.83
CA ILE A 134 -0.49 12.96 4.00
C ILE A 134 0.30 14.12 4.60
N VAL A 135 0.88 13.92 5.78
CA VAL A 135 1.67 14.91 6.52
C VAL A 135 3.11 14.39 6.64
N GLY A 136 4.05 15.08 6.01
CA GLY A 136 5.48 14.78 6.13
C GLY A 136 6.21 14.81 4.79
N ASN A 137 7.46 15.25 4.83
CA ASN A 137 8.38 15.35 3.70
C ASN A 137 9.37 14.16 3.72
N SER A 138 9.19 13.27 2.74
CA SER A 138 10.16 12.40 2.03
C SER A 138 11.25 11.62 2.78
N SER A 139 11.46 11.72 4.11
CA SER A 139 12.57 11.06 4.79
C SER A 139 12.19 10.35 6.11
N ALA A 140 11.41 10.98 6.99
CA ALA A 140 10.80 10.28 8.14
C ALA A 140 9.48 9.64 7.70
N GLU A 141 9.09 8.53 8.33
CA GLU A 141 7.87 7.75 8.03
C GLU A 141 6.71 8.68 7.67
N ALA A 142 6.19 8.55 6.45
CA ALA A 142 5.06 9.35 6.02
C ALA A 142 3.89 9.02 6.96
N LEU A 143 3.34 10.03 7.63
CA LEU A 143 2.17 9.89 8.46
C LEU A 143 0.97 10.48 7.72
N ALA A 144 -0.22 9.96 8.00
CA ALA A 144 -1.44 10.63 7.60
C ALA A 144 -2.13 11.21 8.83
N SER A 145 -2.58 12.46 8.71
CA SER A 145 -3.51 13.05 9.67
C SER A 145 -4.91 12.61 9.30
N TRP A 146 -5.51 11.77 10.15
CA TRP A 146 -6.84 11.20 9.94
C TRP A 146 -7.90 12.00 10.68
N GLN A 147 -9.01 12.26 10.01
CA GLN A 147 -10.19 12.92 10.54
C GLN A 147 -11.42 12.06 10.31
N ASP A 148 -12.31 12.09 11.30
CA ASP A 148 -13.61 11.43 11.20
C ASP A 148 -14.52 12.29 10.32
N ILE A 149 -15.16 11.65 9.34
CA ILE A 149 -16.21 12.32 8.59
C ILE A 149 -17.50 12.17 9.40
N SER A 150 -18.10 13.29 9.77
CA SER A 150 -19.40 13.29 10.44
C SER A 150 -20.40 12.49 9.62
N SER A 151 -21.00 11.49 10.24
CA SER A 151 -22.07 10.73 9.58
C SER A 151 -23.21 11.70 9.29
N PRO A 152 -23.81 11.70 8.09
CA PRO A 152 -25.00 12.51 7.81
C PRO A 152 -26.25 12.05 8.58
N ILE A 153 -26.11 11.03 9.45
CA ILE A 153 -27.20 10.36 10.17
C ILE A 153 -27.20 10.75 11.67
N ASN A 154 -26.41 11.74 12.09
CA ASN A 154 -26.42 12.32 13.44
C ASN A 154 -26.44 13.84 13.39
#